data_AF-A0A7J6U6Y4-F1
#
_entry.id   AF-A0A7J6U6Y4-F1
#
_cell.length_a   1.000
_cell.length_b   1.000
_cell.length_c   1.000
_cell.angle_alpha   90.00
_cell.angle_beta   90.00
_cell.angle_gamma   90.00
#
_symmetry.space_group_name_H-M   'P 1'
#
loop_
_entity.id
_entity.type
_entity.pdbx_description
1 polymer ?
#
loop_
_entity_poly.entity_id
_entity_poly.type
_entity_poly.pdbx_seq_one_letter_code
_entity_poly.pdbx_strand_id
1 'polypeptide(L)'
;MGRVDRARISIEDLKGKADVDDKTWEKVSVALGGAKDCMPLISNFALVNAEAVSTAVNSLDNAVQKGKVMLLYDLCREQCGLLLASRTTMEAGTPAAGGARAAPSGAQQVEPKRLKMSLFVDSVDDGSFALLAMEDYSSRLKFFRQLYGDVPVPQIPTREQLSALQSRLLEDESPFVDFRVWTPGQRKRLREEKTKRWTLDDGVPSRNFRRNFVIFKHAMVMLKQGSFADFERYKSAVEGLTETFGDYWSVVVEADEVMRSSHIGSYRDANPQLSWGECFVLAADDAAFWRYHVDHKVMRFHFTDKEGPQKSGKGRDPRQRASKDVSQQFCSR
;
A
#
# COMPACT_ATOMS: atom_id res chain seq x y z
N MET A 1 -7.83 -20.80 19.40
CA MET A 1 -8.69 -20.17 20.41
C MET A 1 -9.94 -19.64 19.72
N GLY A 2 -11.11 -20.18 20.05
CA GLY A 2 -12.39 -19.72 19.51
C GLY A 2 -12.76 -18.33 20.06
N ARG A 3 -13.72 -17.65 19.44
CA ARG A 3 -14.21 -16.32 19.90
C ARG A 3 -14.71 -16.35 21.36
N VAL A 4 -15.26 -17.48 21.81
CA VAL A 4 -15.75 -17.69 23.18
C VAL A 4 -14.61 -17.78 24.21
N ASP A 5 -13.46 -18.35 23.80
CA ASP A 5 -12.29 -18.49 24.69
C ASP A 5 -11.62 -17.14 24.96
N ARG A 6 -11.65 -16.23 23.96
CA ARG A 6 -11.05 -14.89 24.07
C ARG A 6 -11.83 -13.96 24.99
N ALA A 7 -13.14 -14.16 25.14
CA ALA A 7 -13.98 -13.37 26.04
C ALA A 7 -13.65 -13.59 27.53
N ARG A 8 -12.88 -14.65 27.87
CA ARG A 8 -12.47 -14.97 29.24
C ARG A 8 -11.07 -14.46 29.61
N ILE A 9 -10.43 -13.68 28.74
CA ILE A 9 -9.12 -13.08 28.99
C ILE A 9 -9.26 -11.99 30.07
N SER A 10 -8.30 -11.97 30.99
CA SER A 10 -8.22 -10.95 32.05
C SER A 10 -7.93 -9.57 31.44
N ILE A 11 -8.56 -8.53 31.97
CA ILE A 11 -8.31 -7.16 31.51
C ILE A 11 -6.89 -6.67 31.82
N GLU A 12 -6.23 -7.26 32.83
CA GLU A 12 -4.87 -6.89 33.26
C GLU A 12 -3.83 -7.04 32.13
N ASP A 13 -3.96 -8.08 31.31
CA ASP A 13 -3.07 -8.33 30.18
C ASP A 13 -3.15 -7.21 29.12
N LEU A 14 -4.32 -6.59 28.96
CA LEU A 14 -4.52 -5.48 28.03
C LEU A 14 -4.24 -4.12 28.68
N LYS A 15 -4.45 -3.95 29.99
CA LYS A 15 -4.05 -2.74 30.74
C LYS A 15 -2.55 -2.50 30.61
N GLY A 16 -1.74 -3.55 30.77
CA GLY A 16 -0.29 -3.48 30.59
C GLY A 16 0.12 -3.07 29.16
N LYS A 17 -0.61 -3.51 28.13
CA LYS A 17 -0.35 -3.14 26.73
C LYS A 17 -0.77 -1.71 26.40
N ALA A 18 -1.86 -1.23 27.01
CA ALA A 18 -2.35 0.13 26.84
C ALA A 18 -1.67 1.14 27.77
N ASP A 19 -0.76 0.67 28.65
CA ASP A 19 -0.05 1.47 29.64
C ASP A 19 -1.01 2.28 30.56
N VAL A 20 -2.13 1.66 30.92
CA VAL A 20 -3.14 2.24 31.83
C VAL A 20 -2.80 1.85 33.26
N ASP A 21 -2.44 2.85 34.08
CA ASP A 21 -2.15 2.65 35.50
C ASP A 21 -3.42 2.36 36.33
N ASP A 22 -3.26 1.70 37.46
CA ASP A 22 -4.38 1.26 38.32
C ASP A 22 -5.23 2.42 38.84
N LYS A 23 -4.62 3.59 39.09
CA LYS A 23 -5.35 4.77 39.58
C LYS A 23 -6.24 5.35 38.48
N THR A 24 -5.76 5.38 37.24
CA THR A 24 -6.56 5.76 36.07
C THR A 24 -7.69 4.75 35.82
N TRP A 25 -7.38 3.46 35.88
CA TRP A 25 -8.37 2.39 35.68
C TRP A 25 -9.47 2.39 36.76
N GLU A 26 -9.11 2.62 38.01
CA GLU A 26 -10.05 2.70 39.13
C GLU A 26 -11.03 3.87 38.97
N LYS A 27 -10.54 5.06 38.58
CA LYS A 27 -11.41 6.22 38.29
C LYS A 27 -12.43 5.93 37.19
N VAL A 28 -12.00 5.29 36.10
CA VAL A 28 -12.87 4.94 34.97
C VAL A 28 -13.89 3.88 35.36
N SER A 29 -13.46 2.86 36.11
CA SER A 29 -14.35 1.78 36.56
C SER A 29 -15.44 2.30 37.50
N VAL A 30 -15.09 3.21 38.41
CA VAL A 30 -16.05 3.91 39.28
C VAL A 30 -17.00 4.78 38.47
N ALA A 31 -16.50 5.54 37.50
CA ALA A 31 -17.33 6.39 36.63
C ALA A 31 -18.30 5.59 35.74
N LEU A 32 -17.97 4.32 35.44
CA LEU A 32 -18.85 3.38 34.74
C LEU A 32 -19.83 2.65 35.66
N GLY A 33 -19.88 3.02 36.95
CA GLY A 33 -20.86 2.53 37.90
C GLY A 33 -20.48 1.24 38.61
N GLY A 34 -19.20 0.84 38.60
CA GLY A 34 -18.75 -0.37 39.28
C GLY A 34 -17.62 -0.16 40.29
N ALA A 35 -17.41 -1.14 41.17
CA ALA A 35 -16.25 -1.18 42.06
C ALA A 35 -14.95 -1.42 41.26
N LYS A 36 -13.77 -1.19 41.88
CA LYS A 36 -12.44 -1.38 41.26
C LYS A 36 -12.30 -2.73 40.51
N ASP A 37 -12.97 -3.77 40.99
CA ASP A 37 -12.89 -5.14 40.47
C ASP A 37 -14.15 -5.60 39.68
N CYS A 38 -15.01 -4.68 39.26
CA CYS A 38 -16.27 -5.02 38.58
C CYS A 38 -16.10 -5.53 37.14
N MET A 39 -14.94 -5.28 36.51
CA MET A 39 -14.67 -5.61 35.11
C MET A 39 -13.39 -6.47 34.97
N PRO A 40 -13.35 -7.69 35.56
CA PRO A 40 -12.15 -8.53 35.52
C PRO A 40 -11.83 -9.07 34.13
N LEU A 41 -12.84 -9.13 33.25
CA LEU A 41 -12.72 -9.69 31.90
C LEU A 41 -12.77 -8.60 30.84
N ILE A 42 -12.02 -8.80 29.76
CA ILE A 42 -12.03 -7.89 28.62
C ILE A 42 -13.43 -7.73 28.01
N SER A 43 -14.28 -8.76 28.08
CA SER A 43 -15.65 -8.72 27.59
C SER A 43 -16.53 -7.74 28.37
N ASN A 44 -16.28 -7.61 29.67
CA ASN A 44 -17.07 -6.74 30.54
C ASN A 44 -16.85 -5.29 30.14
N PHE A 45 -15.62 -4.91 29.80
CA PHE A 45 -15.30 -3.58 29.32
C PHE A 45 -15.66 -3.39 27.83
N ALA A 46 -15.41 -4.38 26.97
CA ALA A 46 -15.68 -4.31 25.54
C ALA A 46 -17.16 -4.05 25.19
N LEU A 47 -18.07 -4.58 26.01
CA LEU A 47 -19.53 -4.50 25.81
C LEU A 47 -20.15 -3.23 26.40
N VAL A 48 -19.41 -2.43 27.19
CA VAL A 48 -19.89 -1.14 27.67
C VAL A 48 -20.20 -0.23 26.48
N ASN A 49 -21.28 0.56 26.56
CA ASN A 49 -21.63 1.52 25.52
C ASN A 49 -20.51 2.57 25.35
N ALA A 50 -20.12 2.85 24.11
CA ALA A 50 -19.04 3.79 23.78
C ALA A 50 -19.28 5.22 24.32
N GLU A 51 -20.54 5.66 24.39
CA GLU A 51 -20.92 6.95 24.97
C GLU A 51 -20.69 6.99 26.48
N ALA A 52 -20.99 5.90 27.18
CA ALA A 52 -20.71 5.76 28.61
C ALA A 52 -19.20 5.74 28.88
N VAL A 53 -18.42 5.03 28.05
CA VAL A 53 -16.94 5.03 28.15
C VAL A 53 -16.36 6.41 27.86
N SER A 54 -16.84 7.10 26.83
CA SER A 54 -16.42 8.48 26.53
C SER A 54 -16.72 9.44 27.68
N THR A 55 -17.90 9.31 28.30
CA THR A 55 -18.29 10.09 29.48
C THR A 55 -17.38 9.81 30.68
N ALA A 56 -17.11 8.52 30.96
CA ALA A 56 -16.20 8.12 32.04
C ALA A 56 -14.77 8.61 31.80
N VAL A 57 -14.27 8.53 30.57
CA VAL A 57 -12.94 9.02 30.18
C VAL A 57 -12.85 10.54 30.32
N ASN A 58 -13.94 11.27 30.07
CA ASN A 58 -13.96 12.72 30.25
C ASN A 58 -13.83 13.17 31.71
N SER A 59 -14.06 12.28 32.68
CA SER A 59 -13.77 12.54 34.11
C SER A 59 -12.27 12.53 34.46
N LEU A 60 -11.40 12.12 33.53
CA LEU A 60 -9.95 12.18 33.71
C LEU A 60 -9.43 13.57 33.37
N ASP A 61 -8.45 14.07 34.15
CA ASP A 61 -7.89 15.41 33.93
C ASP A 61 -6.79 15.42 32.86
N ASN A 62 -6.20 14.25 32.56
CA ASN A 62 -5.04 14.14 31.69
C ASN A 62 -5.42 13.55 30.32
N ALA A 63 -5.19 14.32 29.25
CA ALA A 63 -5.46 13.89 27.87
C ALA A 63 -4.71 12.61 27.46
N VAL A 64 -3.51 12.37 28.00
CA VAL A 64 -2.74 11.13 27.76
C VAL A 64 -3.44 9.93 28.41
N GLN A 65 -3.93 10.09 29.64
CA GLN A 65 -4.69 9.03 30.32
C GLN A 65 -6.01 8.75 29.59
N LYS A 66 -6.66 9.78 29.05
CA LYS A 66 -7.84 9.61 28.19
C LYS A 66 -7.54 8.74 26.98
N GLY A 67 -6.45 9.06 26.26
CA GLY A 67 -6.02 8.29 25.09
C GLY A 67 -5.72 6.83 25.41
N LYS A 68 -5.02 6.58 26.54
CA LYS A 68 -4.68 5.23 27.00
C LYS A 68 -5.91 4.38 27.31
N VAL A 69 -6.92 4.95 27.97
CA VAL A 69 -8.16 4.23 28.31
C VAL A 69 -9.01 3.96 27.06
N MET A 70 -9.05 4.90 26.11
CA MET A 70 -9.73 4.66 24.83
C MET A 70 -9.03 3.57 24.00
N LEU A 71 -7.69 3.53 24.01
CA LEU A 71 -6.92 2.45 23.39
C LEU A 71 -7.21 1.10 24.05
N LEU A 72 -7.25 1.04 25.39
CA LEU A 72 -7.63 -0.17 26.13
C LEU A 72 -9.03 -0.65 25.72
N TYR A 73 -9.98 0.26 25.56
CA TYR A 73 -11.35 -0.06 25.17
C TYR A 73 -11.42 -0.63 23.75
N ASP A 74 -10.70 -0.03 22.80
CA ASP A 74 -10.60 -0.53 21.42
C ASP A 74 -9.92 -1.90 21.34
N LEU A 75 -8.85 -2.13 22.12
CA LEU A 75 -8.19 -3.43 22.24
C LEU A 75 -9.13 -4.51 22.78
N CYS A 76 -9.91 -4.20 23.84
CA CYS A 76 -10.89 -5.13 24.38
C CYS A 76 -11.96 -5.49 23.34
N ARG A 77 -12.43 -4.51 22.55
CA ARG A 77 -13.43 -4.73 21.48
C ARG A 77 -12.88 -5.56 20.34
N GLU A 78 -11.66 -5.29 19.90
CA GLU A 78 -10.98 -6.06 18.86
C GLU A 78 -10.82 -7.54 19.28
N GLN A 79 -10.39 -7.80 20.52
CA GLN A 79 -10.23 -9.16 21.02
C GLN A 79 -11.56 -9.93 21.11
N CYS A 80 -12.66 -9.22 21.36
CA CYS A 80 -14.02 -9.77 21.32
C CYS A 80 -14.61 -9.85 19.89
N GLY A 81 -13.89 -9.40 18.85
CA GLY A 81 -14.38 -9.37 17.48
C GLY A 81 -15.50 -8.34 17.24
N LEU A 82 -15.56 -7.30 18.07
CA LEU A 82 -16.49 -6.18 17.97
C LEU A 82 -15.85 -5.04 17.16
N LEU A 83 -16.69 -4.24 16.51
CA LEU A 83 -16.23 -3.05 15.78
C LEU A 83 -15.62 -2.03 16.75
N LEU A 84 -14.47 -1.45 16.41
CA LEU A 84 -13.81 -0.40 17.20
C LEU A 84 -14.77 0.77 17.49
N ALA A 85 -14.67 1.34 18.69
CA ALA A 85 -15.69 2.26 19.18
C ALA A 85 -15.56 3.69 18.65
N SER A 86 -14.38 4.12 18.21
CA SER A 86 -14.18 5.55 17.95
C SER A 86 -13.98 5.93 16.49
N ARG A 87 -14.95 6.72 16.01
CA ARG A 87 -14.69 8.05 15.41
C ARG A 87 -14.08 8.94 16.51
N THR A 88 -12.76 9.11 16.54
CA THR A 88 -12.12 10.11 17.44
C THR A 88 -11.81 11.38 16.67
N THR A 89 -12.75 12.31 16.64
CA THR A 89 -12.45 13.74 16.46
C THR A 89 -12.18 14.33 17.84
N MET A 90 -10.93 14.73 18.08
CA MET A 90 -10.68 15.91 18.91
C MET A 90 -10.22 17.02 17.97
N GLU A 91 -11.09 18.00 17.77
CA GLU A 91 -10.70 19.29 17.23
C GLU A 91 -9.65 19.90 18.17
N ALA A 92 -8.49 20.25 17.61
CA ALA A 92 -7.51 21.07 18.29
C ALA A 92 -6.88 22.04 17.27
N GLY A 93 -7.29 23.30 17.37
CA GLY A 93 -6.40 24.46 17.17
C GLY A 93 -6.17 24.93 15.75
N THR A 94 -7.12 25.69 15.20
CA THR A 94 -6.83 26.76 14.25
C THR A 94 -5.92 27.80 14.93
N PRO A 95 -4.74 28.16 14.40
CA PRO A 95 -4.12 29.42 14.79
C PRO A 95 -4.82 30.56 14.05
N ALA A 96 -5.51 31.40 14.83
CA ALA A 96 -5.96 32.70 14.38
C ALA A 96 -4.74 33.58 14.06
N ALA A 97 -4.56 33.91 12.78
CA ALA A 97 -3.69 35.00 12.35
C ALA A 97 -4.42 36.33 12.63
N GLY A 98 -4.03 36.98 13.73
CA GLY A 98 -4.45 38.34 14.05
C GLY A 98 -3.73 39.36 13.17
N GLY A 99 -4.50 39.97 12.26
CA GLY A 99 -4.51 41.40 11.96
C GLY A 99 -3.21 42.12 11.58
N ALA A 100 -3.00 42.30 10.27
CA ALA A 100 -2.52 43.57 9.74
C ALA A 100 -3.38 43.96 8.51
N ARG A 101 -3.86 45.20 8.55
CA ARG A 101 -4.85 45.81 7.65
C ARG A 101 -4.13 46.35 6.40
N ALA A 102 -4.56 45.96 5.21
CA ALA A 102 -4.35 46.71 3.96
C ALA A 102 -5.45 46.38 2.94
N ALA A 103 -5.91 47.41 2.24
CA ALA A 103 -7.09 47.44 1.35
C ALA A 103 -6.85 46.74 -0.02
N PRO A 104 -7.89 46.52 -0.85
CA PRO A 104 -7.87 45.53 -1.91
C PRO A 104 -7.34 46.13 -3.23
N SER A 105 -6.47 45.38 -3.92
CA SER A 105 -6.27 45.52 -5.37
C SER A 105 -5.53 44.31 -5.91
N GLY A 106 -6.10 43.70 -6.96
CA GLY A 106 -5.46 42.66 -7.77
C GLY A 106 -6.27 41.38 -7.80
N ALA A 107 -6.86 41.07 -8.95
CA ALA A 107 -7.40 39.75 -9.25
C ALA A 107 -6.28 38.71 -9.08
N GLN A 108 -6.28 38.01 -7.93
CA GLN A 108 -5.38 36.90 -7.69
C GLN A 108 -5.77 35.75 -8.63
N GLN A 109 -4.93 35.48 -9.62
CA GLN A 109 -4.90 34.18 -10.28
C GLN A 109 -4.68 33.13 -9.18
N VAL A 110 -5.70 32.33 -8.91
CA VAL A 110 -5.61 31.20 -7.99
C VAL A 110 -4.75 30.14 -8.66
N GLU A 111 -3.47 30.12 -8.34
CA GLU A 111 -2.53 29.09 -8.81
C GLU A 111 -3.06 27.69 -8.47
N PRO A 112 -3.06 26.76 -9.43
CA PRO A 112 -3.57 25.42 -9.21
C PRO A 112 -2.75 24.71 -8.13
N LYS A 113 -3.45 24.05 -7.19
CA LYS A 113 -2.82 23.32 -6.10
C LYS A 113 -1.84 22.27 -6.64
N ARG A 114 -0.56 22.40 -6.29
CA ARG A 114 0.49 21.44 -6.65
C ARG A 114 0.63 20.33 -5.62
N LEU A 115 0.88 19.11 -6.10
CA LEU A 115 1.06 17.90 -5.29
C LEU A 115 2.33 17.15 -5.74
N LYS A 116 2.92 16.34 -4.86
CA LYS A 116 4.14 15.56 -5.15
C LYS A 116 3.82 14.28 -5.92
N MET A 117 4.59 13.96 -6.96
CA MET A 117 4.40 12.75 -7.77
C MET A 117 4.63 11.47 -6.96
N SER A 118 5.63 11.47 -6.05
CA SER A 118 5.96 10.35 -5.15
C SER A 118 4.83 9.81 -4.30
N LEU A 119 3.85 10.63 -3.97
CA LEU A 119 2.69 10.19 -3.19
C LEU A 119 1.62 9.51 -4.04
N PHE A 120 1.62 9.79 -5.34
CA PHE A 120 0.51 9.48 -6.23
C PHE A 120 0.81 8.42 -7.29
N VAL A 121 2.02 8.40 -7.84
CA VAL A 121 2.33 7.60 -9.02
C VAL A 121 3.54 6.70 -8.82
N ASP A 122 4.68 7.25 -8.41
CA ASP A 122 5.92 6.48 -8.27
C ASP A 122 6.75 7.03 -7.12
N SER A 123 7.02 6.20 -6.10
CA SER A 123 7.70 6.61 -4.86
C SER A 123 9.08 7.25 -5.06
N VAL A 124 9.75 6.98 -6.18
CA VAL A 124 11.07 7.55 -6.50
C VAL A 124 10.99 8.87 -7.30
N ASP A 125 9.80 9.30 -7.70
CA ASP A 125 9.61 10.53 -8.48
C ASP A 125 9.43 11.76 -7.56
N ASP A 126 10.46 12.58 -7.49
CA ASP A 126 10.50 13.84 -6.74
C ASP A 126 9.78 15.01 -7.42
N GLY A 127 9.18 14.78 -8.59
CA GLY A 127 8.42 15.74 -9.35
C GLY A 127 7.14 16.22 -8.68
N SER A 128 6.48 17.19 -9.32
CA SER A 128 5.20 17.73 -8.86
C SER A 128 4.25 18.03 -10.00
N PHE A 129 2.96 17.83 -9.76
CA PHE A 129 1.92 18.04 -10.76
C PHE A 129 0.85 19.02 -10.25
N ALA A 130 0.17 19.67 -11.19
CA ALA A 130 -0.99 20.52 -10.91
C ALA A 130 -2.26 19.67 -10.83
N LEU A 131 -3.10 19.92 -9.83
CA LEU A 131 -4.36 19.22 -9.66
C LEU A 131 -5.40 19.72 -10.67
N LEU A 132 -6.06 18.80 -11.37
CA LEU A 132 -7.13 19.12 -12.33
C LEU A 132 -8.29 19.89 -11.67
N ALA A 133 -8.91 20.77 -12.46
CA ALA A 133 -10.18 21.39 -12.09
C ALA A 133 -11.25 20.30 -11.83
N MET A 134 -12.18 20.58 -10.91
CA MET A 134 -13.20 19.59 -10.56
C MET A 134 -14.15 19.33 -11.74
N GLU A 135 -14.38 20.35 -12.54
CA GLU A 135 -15.20 20.36 -13.74
C GLU A 135 -14.59 19.45 -14.82
N ASP A 136 -13.27 19.54 -15.03
CA ASP A 136 -12.54 18.68 -15.98
C ASP A 136 -12.55 17.22 -15.54
N TYR A 137 -12.33 16.95 -14.26
CA TYR A 137 -12.45 15.59 -13.73
C TYR A 137 -13.86 15.03 -13.89
N SER A 138 -14.88 15.83 -13.55
CA SER A 138 -16.28 15.41 -13.60
C SER A 138 -16.75 15.16 -15.04
N SER A 139 -16.31 15.98 -15.99
CA SER A 139 -16.63 15.80 -17.41
C SER A 139 -16.01 14.51 -17.97
N ARG A 140 -14.74 14.22 -17.65
CA ARG A 140 -14.06 12.97 -18.03
C ARG A 140 -14.74 11.74 -17.41
N LEU A 141 -15.12 11.82 -16.14
CA LEU A 141 -15.83 10.74 -15.46
C LEU A 141 -17.23 10.51 -16.07
N LYS A 142 -17.94 11.58 -16.41
CA LYS A 142 -19.24 11.50 -17.09
C LYS A 142 -19.10 10.83 -18.46
N PHE A 143 -18.12 11.22 -19.26
CA PHE A 143 -17.83 10.61 -20.55
C PHE A 143 -17.49 9.12 -20.41
N PHE A 144 -16.66 8.77 -19.43
CA PHE A 144 -16.32 7.37 -19.15
C PHE A 144 -17.57 6.54 -18.78
N ARG A 145 -18.44 7.05 -17.92
CA ARG A 145 -19.70 6.37 -17.56
C ARG A 145 -20.67 6.24 -18.73
N GLN A 146 -20.69 7.19 -19.65
CA GLN A 146 -21.51 7.10 -20.87
C GLN A 146 -21.04 5.97 -21.78
N LEU A 147 -19.74 5.71 -21.86
CA LEU A 147 -19.18 4.66 -22.69
C LEU A 147 -19.29 3.27 -22.06
N TYR A 148 -19.05 3.15 -20.75
CA TYR A 148 -18.84 1.86 -20.08
C TYR A 148 -19.83 1.55 -18.95
N GLY A 149 -20.78 2.45 -18.70
CA GLY A 149 -21.75 2.33 -17.60
C GLY A 149 -21.18 2.68 -16.23
N ASP A 150 -21.92 2.32 -15.19
CA ASP A 150 -21.50 2.56 -13.82
C ASP A 150 -20.45 1.56 -13.35
N VAL A 151 -19.39 2.09 -12.74
CA VAL A 151 -18.26 1.33 -12.22
C VAL A 151 -18.19 1.49 -10.69
N PRO A 152 -17.85 0.44 -9.93
CA PRO A 152 -17.69 0.54 -8.48
C PRO A 152 -16.73 1.65 -8.07
N VAL A 153 -17.12 2.46 -7.08
CA VAL A 153 -16.31 3.60 -6.59
C VAL A 153 -14.85 3.26 -6.30
N PRO A 154 -14.50 2.10 -5.70
CA PRO A 154 -13.09 1.76 -5.45
C PRO A 154 -12.23 1.57 -6.71
N GLN A 155 -12.87 1.36 -7.87
CA GLN A 155 -12.20 1.17 -9.15
C GLN A 155 -12.08 2.47 -9.96
N ILE A 156 -12.67 3.57 -9.49
CA ILE A 156 -12.60 4.88 -10.14
C ILE A 156 -11.32 5.58 -9.66
N PRO A 157 -10.44 6.03 -10.58
CA PRO A 157 -9.25 6.78 -10.20
C PRO A 157 -9.65 8.08 -9.52
N THR A 158 -8.96 8.43 -8.43
CA THR A 158 -9.15 9.72 -7.77
C THR A 158 -8.71 10.87 -8.67
N ARG A 159 -9.19 12.09 -8.40
CA ARG A 159 -8.78 13.29 -9.13
C ARG A 159 -7.26 13.48 -9.07
N GLU A 160 -6.64 13.22 -7.92
CA GLU A 160 -5.20 13.30 -7.76
C GLU A 160 -4.47 12.28 -8.65
N GLN A 161 -4.89 11.02 -8.67
CA GLN A 161 -4.33 9.96 -9.53
C GLN A 161 -4.42 10.32 -11.00
N LEU A 162 -5.60 10.78 -11.45
CA LEU A 162 -5.83 11.17 -12.83
C LEU A 162 -4.96 12.36 -13.23
N SER A 163 -4.83 13.36 -12.36
CA SER A 163 -4.02 14.56 -12.62
C SER A 163 -2.53 14.23 -12.69
N ALA A 164 -2.05 13.38 -11.79
CA ALA A 164 -0.66 12.97 -11.74
C ALA A 164 -0.25 12.20 -13.01
N LEU A 165 -1.07 11.21 -13.40
CA LEU A 165 -0.85 10.46 -14.63
C LEU A 165 -0.97 11.36 -15.87
N GLN A 166 -1.89 12.33 -15.89
CA GLN A 166 -1.99 13.27 -16.99
C GLN A 166 -0.74 14.15 -17.13
N SER A 167 -0.15 14.63 -16.03
CA SER A 167 1.08 15.42 -16.08
C SER A 167 2.20 14.66 -16.77
N ARG A 168 2.38 13.39 -16.40
CA ARG A 168 3.38 12.50 -17.00
C ARG A 168 3.16 12.30 -18.50
N LEU A 169 1.91 12.07 -18.89
CA LEU A 169 1.53 11.92 -20.30
C LEU A 169 1.73 13.21 -21.12
N LEU A 170 1.55 14.39 -20.51
CA LEU A 170 1.79 15.67 -21.18
C LEU A 170 3.29 15.94 -21.40
N GLU A 171 4.15 15.34 -20.59
CA GLU A 171 5.61 15.36 -20.72
C GLU A 171 6.11 14.28 -21.71
N ASP A 172 5.18 13.58 -22.37
CA ASP A 172 5.42 12.46 -23.30
C ASP A 172 6.15 11.26 -22.67
N GLU A 173 6.19 11.19 -21.34
CA GLU A 173 6.80 10.10 -20.60
C GLU A 173 5.92 8.84 -20.61
N SER A 174 6.57 7.69 -20.38
CA SER A 174 5.86 6.41 -20.21
C SER A 174 4.78 6.51 -19.13
N PRO A 175 3.56 5.95 -19.33
CA PRO A 175 2.48 5.97 -18.36
C PRO A 175 2.72 4.95 -17.23
N PHE A 176 3.95 4.87 -16.72
CA PHE A 176 4.29 4.03 -15.61
C PHE A 176 3.59 4.51 -14.35
N VAL A 177 3.11 3.58 -13.55
CA VAL A 177 2.65 3.81 -12.18
C VAL A 177 3.15 2.67 -11.31
N ASP A 178 3.71 2.97 -10.14
CA ASP A 178 4.06 1.97 -9.15
C ASP A 178 2.80 1.48 -8.46
N PHE A 179 2.42 0.22 -8.68
CA PHE A 179 1.23 -0.38 -8.06
C PHE A 179 1.34 -0.56 -6.55
N ARG A 180 2.49 -0.31 -5.92
CA ARG A 180 2.61 -0.21 -4.46
C ARG A 180 2.03 1.11 -3.95
N VAL A 181 2.19 2.18 -4.73
CA VAL A 181 1.68 3.53 -4.44
C VAL A 181 0.27 3.74 -4.99
N TRP A 182 0.03 3.27 -6.21
CA TRP A 182 -1.20 3.38 -6.99
C TRP A 182 -2.24 2.35 -6.53
N THR A 183 -3.01 2.72 -5.51
CA THR A 183 -3.96 1.82 -4.85
C THR A 183 -5.37 2.43 -4.73
N PRO A 184 -6.41 1.58 -4.58
CA PRO A 184 -7.75 2.04 -4.23
C PRO A 184 -7.75 2.84 -2.93
N GLY A 185 -8.53 3.92 -2.87
CA GLY A 185 -8.68 4.69 -1.64
C GLY A 185 -7.39 5.36 -1.16
N GLN A 186 -6.57 5.84 -2.08
CA GLN A 186 -5.25 6.44 -1.80
C GLN A 186 -5.25 7.51 -0.70
N ARG A 187 -6.27 8.37 -0.61
CA ARG A 187 -6.39 9.34 0.50
C ARG A 187 -6.54 8.69 1.88
N LYS A 188 -7.11 7.49 1.96
CA LYS A 188 -7.16 6.69 3.19
C LYS A 188 -5.77 6.14 3.49
N ARG A 189 -5.09 5.53 2.50
CA ARG A 189 -3.68 5.07 2.63
C ARG A 189 -2.75 6.19 3.12
N LEU A 190 -2.77 7.35 2.47
CA LEU A 190 -1.91 8.49 2.82
C LEU A 190 -2.20 9.05 4.23
N ARG A 191 -3.45 8.94 4.71
CA ARG A 191 -3.78 9.28 6.10
C ARG A 191 -3.28 8.22 7.06
N GLU A 192 -3.43 6.94 6.71
CA GLU A 192 -2.93 5.82 7.51
C GLU A 192 -1.41 5.84 7.61
N GLU A 193 -0.67 6.12 6.53
CA GLU A 193 0.78 6.25 6.56
C GLU A 193 1.27 7.39 7.46
N LYS A 194 0.53 8.50 7.53
CA LYS A 194 0.84 9.60 8.46
C LYS A 194 0.58 9.24 9.92
N THR A 195 -0.33 8.31 10.18
CA THR A 195 -0.74 7.89 11.53
C THR A 195 -0.02 6.61 11.99
N LYS A 196 0.40 5.75 11.05
CA LYS A 196 1.09 4.49 11.34
C LYS A 196 2.52 4.77 11.79
N ARG A 197 2.80 4.43 13.04
CA ARG A 197 4.16 4.26 13.57
C ARG A 197 4.66 2.91 13.04
N TRP A 198 5.42 2.93 11.93
CA TRP A 198 6.14 1.81 11.30
C TRP A 198 5.91 0.42 11.94
N THR A 199 4.80 -0.23 11.63
CA THR A 199 4.69 -1.69 11.81
C THR A 199 5.15 -2.32 10.51
N LEU A 200 6.28 -3.01 10.56
CA LEU A 200 6.90 -3.77 9.48
C LEU A 200 6.02 -5.00 9.16
N ASP A 201 4.86 -4.78 8.58
CA ASP A 201 4.00 -5.85 8.09
C ASP A 201 3.25 -5.36 6.84
N ASP A 202 4.01 -4.96 5.83
CA ASP A 202 3.45 -4.63 4.53
C ASP A 202 3.39 -5.90 3.69
N GLY A 203 2.21 -6.52 3.74
CA GLY A 203 1.85 -7.69 2.98
C GLY A 203 2.27 -7.58 1.51
N VAL A 204 2.80 -8.69 1.02
CA VAL A 204 3.30 -8.91 -0.34
C VAL A 204 2.46 -8.14 -1.40
N PRO A 205 3.09 -7.33 -2.28
CA PRO A 205 2.43 -6.59 -3.37
C PRO A 205 1.53 -7.45 -4.29
N SER A 206 1.62 -8.78 -4.19
CA SER A 206 1.01 -9.75 -5.09
C SER A 206 -0.50 -9.75 -5.16
N ARG A 207 -1.21 -9.50 -4.06
CA ARG A 207 -2.68 -9.68 -4.06
C ARG A 207 -3.47 -8.53 -4.65
N ASN A 208 -2.83 -7.41 -4.98
CA ASN A 208 -3.54 -6.20 -5.41
C ASN A 208 -3.30 -5.79 -6.87
N PHE A 209 -2.46 -6.49 -7.65
CA PHE A 209 -2.22 -6.18 -9.07
C PHE A 209 -3.53 -5.95 -9.84
N ARG A 210 -4.46 -6.93 -9.78
CA ARG A 210 -5.77 -6.83 -10.46
C ARG A 210 -6.53 -5.55 -10.10
N ARG A 211 -6.57 -5.20 -8.82
CA ARG A 211 -7.31 -4.03 -8.32
C ARG A 211 -6.64 -2.73 -8.76
N ASN A 212 -5.32 -2.67 -8.68
CA ASN A 212 -4.54 -1.49 -9.00
C ASN A 212 -4.52 -1.25 -10.52
N PHE A 213 -4.36 -2.31 -11.31
CA PHE A 213 -4.41 -2.25 -12.76
C PHE A 213 -5.77 -1.79 -13.28
N VAL A 214 -6.88 -2.20 -12.67
CA VAL A 214 -8.21 -1.72 -13.06
C VAL A 214 -8.32 -0.20 -12.91
N ILE A 215 -7.81 0.38 -11.81
CA ILE A 215 -7.81 1.83 -11.62
C ILE A 215 -6.93 2.51 -12.67
N PHE A 216 -5.75 1.96 -12.94
CA PHE A 216 -4.83 2.46 -13.96
C PHE A 216 -5.48 2.46 -15.36
N LYS A 217 -6.07 1.33 -15.75
CA LYS A 217 -6.83 1.20 -17.00
C LYS A 217 -7.92 2.26 -17.12
N HIS A 218 -8.75 2.42 -16.09
CA HIS A 218 -9.80 3.43 -16.11
C HIS A 218 -9.23 4.84 -16.24
N ALA A 219 -8.11 5.15 -15.57
CA ALA A 219 -7.43 6.43 -15.72
C ALA A 219 -6.95 6.65 -17.16
N MET A 220 -6.30 5.67 -17.77
CA MET A 220 -5.83 5.76 -19.15
C MET A 220 -6.97 5.96 -20.16
N VAL A 221 -8.09 5.25 -19.98
CA VAL A 221 -9.29 5.42 -20.81
C VAL A 221 -9.92 6.79 -20.60
N MET A 222 -10.02 7.29 -19.36
CA MET A 222 -10.49 8.65 -19.05
C MET A 222 -9.58 9.74 -19.65
N LEU A 223 -8.29 9.44 -19.82
CA LEU A 223 -7.29 10.30 -20.47
C LEU A 223 -7.20 10.08 -21.99
N LYS A 224 -8.07 9.22 -22.55
CA LYS A 224 -8.14 8.88 -23.98
C LYS A 224 -6.82 8.34 -24.55
N GLN A 225 -6.07 7.61 -23.73
CA GLN A 225 -4.78 7.02 -24.13
C GLN A 225 -4.88 5.60 -24.67
N GLY A 226 -6.10 5.08 -24.85
CA GLY A 226 -6.36 3.74 -25.36
C GLY A 226 -7.80 3.32 -25.09
N SER A 227 -8.19 2.19 -25.67
CA SER A 227 -9.49 1.55 -25.43
C SER A 227 -9.42 0.61 -24.23
N PHE A 228 -10.59 0.21 -23.72
CA PHE A 228 -10.65 -0.80 -22.65
C PHE A 228 -10.04 -2.14 -23.07
N ALA A 229 -10.20 -2.52 -24.34
CA ALA A 229 -9.72 -3.79 -24.88
C ALA A 229 -8.18 -3.87 -24.89
N ASP A 230 -7.52 -2.76 -25.23
CA ASP A 230 -6.06 -2.67 -25.30
C ASP A 230 -5.42 -3.02 -23.95
N PHE A 231 -5.91 -2.38 -22.89
CA PHE A 231 -5.43 -2.62 -21.53
C PHE A 231 -5.87 -3.98 -20.97
N GLU A 232 -7.04 -4.48 -21.35
CA GLU A 232 -7.47 -5.82 -20.92
C GLU A 232 -6.58 -6.90 -21.53
N ARG A 233 -6.16 -6.76 -22.79
CA ARG A 233 -5.22 -7.68 -23.43
C ARG A 233 -3.91 -7.76 -22.67
N TYR A 234 -3.32 -6.61 -22.32
CA TYR A 234 -2.11 -6.57 -21.49
C TYR A 234 -2.33 -7.22 -20.12
N LYS A 235 -3.42 -6.87 -19.44
CA LYS A 235 -3.77 -7.46 -18.15
C LYS A 235 -3.86 -8.99 -18.23
N SER A 236 -4.54 -9.52 -19.25
CA SER A 236 -4.69 -10.95 -19.46
C SER A 236 -3.34 -11.64 -19.71
N ALA A 237 -2.41 -11.00 -20.43
CA ALA A 237 -1.06 -11.54 -20.62
C ALA A 237 -0.32 -11.69 -19.28
N VAL A 238 -0.33 -10.66 -18.43
CA VAL A 238 0.31 -10.71 -17.10
C VAL A 238 -0.40 -11.71 -16.18
N GLU A 239 -1.74 -11.79 -16.24
CA GLU A 239 -2.51 -12.79 -15.48
C GLU A 239 -2.16 -14.22 -15.92
N GLY A 240 -2.00 -14.48 -17.22
CA GLY A 240 -1.57 -15.78 -17.73
C GLY A 240 -0.17 -16.18 -17.24
N LEU A 241 0.76 -15.23 -17.16
CA LEU A 241 2.09 -15.45 -16.57
C LEU A 241 1.99 -15.75 -15.07
N THR A 242 1.07 -15.08 -14.36
CA THR A 242 0.81 -15.30 -12.93
C THR A 242 0.26 -16.71 -12.67
N GLU A 243 -0.65 -17.17 -13.53
CA GLU A 243 -1.24 -18.51 -13.42
C GLU A 243 -0.21 -19.59 -13.74
N THR A 244 0.67 -19.33 -14.70
CA THR A 244 1.74 -20.27 -15.10
C THR A 244 2.88 -20.33 -14.08
N PHE A 245 3.30 -19.18 -13.56
CA PHE A 245 4.48 -19.03 -12.70
C PHE A 245 4.13 -18.51 -11.30
N GLY A 246 3.01 -18.95 -10.73
CA GLY A 246 2.47 -18.42 -9.47
C GLY A 246 3.45 -18.45 -8.30
N ASP A 247 4.28 -19.50 -8.20
CA ASP A 247 5.32 -19.64 -7.17
C ASP A 247 6.46 -18.61 -7.34
N TYR A 248 6.62 -18.07 -8.54
CA TYR A 248 7.64 -17.09 -8.92
C TYR A 248 7.03 -15.73 -9.22
N TRP A 249 5.92 -15.39 -8.56
CA TRP A 249 5.22 -14.12 -8.77
C TRP A 249 6.11 -12.88 -8.66
N SER A 250 7.12 -12.88 -7.77
CA SER A 250 8.07 -11.76 -7.66
C SER A 250 8.80 -11.47 -8.97
N VAL A 251 9.13 -12.51 -9.75
CA VAL A 251 9.77 -12.39 -11.07
C VAL A 251 8.80 -11.78 -12.08
N VAL A 252 7.53 -12.21 -12.05
CA VAL A 252 6.49 -11.68 -12.94
C VAL A 252 6.24 -10.19 -12.66
N VAL A 253 6.18 -9.78 -11.40
CA VAL A 253 6.03 -8.36 -11.03
C VAL A 253 7.22 -7.53 -11.46
N GLU A 254 8.44 -8.02 -11.22
CA GLU A 254 9.66 -7.31 -11.64
C GLU A 254 9.65 -7.11 -13.18
N ALA A 255 9.26 -8.15 -13.93
CA ALA A 255 9.15 -8.06 -15.39
C ALA A 255 8.06 -7.09 -15.84
N ASP A 256 6.87 -7.10 -15.22
CA ASP A 256 5.79 -6.13 -15.49
C ASP A 256 6.21 -4.69 -15.16
N GLU A 257 6.89 -4.46 -14.04
CA GLU A 257 7.43 -3.15 -13.66
C GLU A 257 8.43 -2.65 -14.70
N VAL A 258 9.37 -3.49 -15.17
CA VAL A 258 10.33 -3.14 -16.23
C VAL A 258 9.63 -2.87 -17.57
N MET A 259 8.65 -3.70 -17.93
CA MET A 259 7.87 -3.53 -19.15
C MET A 259 7.21 -2.15 -19.18
N ARG A 260 6.46 -1.80 -18.12
CA ARG A 260 5.70 -0.55 -18.05
C ARG A 260 6.57 0.68 -17.81
N SER A 261 7.68 0.56 -17.06
CA SER A 261 8.54 1.72 -16.75
C SER A 261 9.42 2.12 -17.92
N SER A 262 9.99 1.14 -18.62
CA SER A 262 11.08 1.41 -19.58
C SER A 262 10.80 0.84 -20.96
N HIS A 263 10.43 -0.45 -21.06
CA HIS A 263 10.38 -1.14 -22.36
C HIS A 263 9.26 -0.63 -23.26
N ILE A 264 8.08 -0.34 -22.69
CA ILE A 264 6.91 0.11 -23.46
C ILE A 264 7.16 1.45 -24.18
N GLY A 265 8.02 2.31 -23.63
CA GLY A 265 8.42 3.58 -24.26
C GLY A 265 9.08 3.35 -25.63
N SER A 266 9.87 2.29 -25.76
CA SER A 266 10.58 1.97 -27.01
C SER A 266 9.64 1.70 -28.19
N TYR A 267 8.44 1.16 -27.95
CA TYR A 267 7.45 0.97 -29.02
C TYR A 267 6.95 2.29 -29.58
N ARG A 268 6.77 3.26 -28.68
CA ARG A 268 6.30 4.60 -29.02
C ARG A 268 7.43 5.44 -29.64
N ASP A 269 8.66 5.30 -29.15
CA ASP A 269 9.83 5.94 -29.77
C ASP A 269 10.03 5.46 -31.21
N ALA A 270 9.85 4.16 -31.45
CA ALA A 270 9.92 3.58 -32.79
C ALA A 270 8.72 3.98 -33.68
N ASN A 271 7.56 4.28 -33.08
CA ASN A 271 6.33 4.60 -33.78
C ASN A 271 5.53 5.69 -33.03
N PRO A 272 5.91 6.98 -33.18
CA PRO A 272 5.33 8.08 -32.37
C PRO A 272 3.82 8.27 -32.54
N GLN A 273 3.26 7.78 -33.65
CA GLN A 273 1.82 7.81 -33.94
C GLN A 273 0.99 6.85 -33.07
N LEU A 274 1.62 5.87 -32.41
CA LEU A 274 0.90 4.92 -31.58
C LEU A 274 0.40 5.59 -30.31
N SER A 275 -0.85 5.29 -29.97
CA SER A 275 -1.38 5.54 -28.64
C SER A 275 -0.67 4.64 -27.62
N TRP A 276 -0.71 5.03 -26.36
CA TRP A 276 -0.20 4.17 -25.28
C TRP A 276 -0.93 2.83 -25.23
N GLY A 277 -2.25 2.81 -25.48
CA GLY A 277 -3.04 1.57 -25.56
C GLY A 277 -2.47 0.59 -26.58
N GLU A 278 -2.16 1.06 -27.79
CA GLU A 278 -1.51 0.23 -28.82
C GLU A 278 -0.12 -0.24 -28.38
N CYS A 279 0.65 0.60 -27.68
CA CYS A 279 1.93 0.20 -27.10
C CYS A 279 1.75 -0.91 -26.03
N PHE A 280 0.67 -0.87 -25.24
CA PHE A 280 0.33 -1.93 -24.29
C PHE A 280 -0.08 -3.24 -25.00
N VAL A 281 -0.73 -3.14 -26.16
CA VAL A 281 -1.03 -4.31 -27.00
C VAL A 281 0.26 -4.94 -27.52
N LEU A 282 1.18 -4.14 -28.06
CA LEU A 282 2.50 -4.62 -28.49
C LEU A 282 3.28 -5.24 -27.33
N ALA A 283 3.26 -4.61 -26.16
CA ALA A 283 3.87 -5.13 -24.95
C ALA A 283 3.29 -6.49 -24.53
N ALA A 284 1.97 -6.68 -24.65
CA ALA A 284 1.32 -7.95 -24.34
C ALA A 284 1.78 -9.08 -25.29
N ASP A 285 2.08 -8.74 -26.55
CA ASP A 285 2.47 -9.68 -27.59
C ASP A 285 4.00 -9.89 -27.69
N ASP A 286 4.82 -9.15 -26.93
CA ASP A 286 6.29 -9.27 -26.96
C ASP A 286 6.77 -10.52 -26.21
N ALA A 287 6.61 -11.66 -26.87
CA ALA A 287 7.07 -12.95 -26.38
C ALA A 287 8.58 -12.99 -26.14
N ALA A 288 9.38 -12.18 -26.85
CA ALA A 288 10.83 -12.15 -26.66
C ALA A 288 11.18 -11.52 -25.31
N PHE A 289 10.55 -10.39 -24.97
CA PHE A 289 10.67 -9.77 -23.66
C PHE A 289 10.22 -10.71 -22.55
N TRP A 290 9.00 -11.27 -22.65
CA TRP A 290 8.45 -12.10 -21.58
C TRP A 290 9.27 -13.36 -21.35
N ARG A 291 9.74 -14.02 -22.43
CA ARG A 291 10.63 -15.19 -22.31
C ARG A 291 11.95 -14.83 -21.61
N TYR A 292 12.54 -13.68 -21.93
CA TYR A 292 13.80 -13.27 -21.34
C TYR A 292 13.66 -12.84 -19.87
N HIS A 293 12.64 -12.04 -19.55
CA HIS A 293 12.45 -11.46 -18.22
C HIS A 293 11.71 -12.38 -17.25
N VAL A 294 10.91 -13.34 -17.73
CA VAL A 294 10.14 -14.28 -16.91
C VAL A 294 10.70 -15.70 -17.07
N ASP A 295 10.47 -16.35 -18.21
CA ASP A 295 10.78 -17.78 -18.39
C ASP A 295 12.24 -18.11 -18.05
N HIS A 296 13.20 -17.35 -18.61
CA HIS A 296 14.62 -17.59 -18.37
C HIS A 296 15.02 -17.35 -16.90
N LYS A 297 14.47 -16.33 -16.25
CA LYS A 297 14.73 -16.06 -14.84
C LYS A 297 14.16 -17.16 -13.95
N VAL A 298 12.91 -17.56 -14.18
CA VAL A 298 12.24 -18.65 -13.46
C VAL A 298 13.01 -19.96 -13.62
N MET A 299 13.42 -20.30 -14.85
CA MET A 299 14.24 -21.49 -15.11
C MET A 299 15.56 -21.46 -14.35
N ARG A 300 16.26 -20.31 -14.31
CA ARG A 300 17.49 -20.17 -13.53
C ARG A 300 17.26 -20.47 -12.05
N PHE A 301 16.19 -19.92 -11.44
CA PHE A 301 15.85 -20.22 -10.06
C PHE A 301 15.56 -21.71 -9.83
N HIS A 302 14.80 -22.33 -10.73
CA HIS A 302 14.51 -23.76 -10.66
C HIS A 302 15.77 -24.65 -10.74
N PHE A 303 16.77 -24.27 -11.51
CA PHE A 303 18.02 -25.03 -11.62
C PHE A 303 18.98 -24.75 -10.44
N THR A 304 19.02 -23.53 -9.91
CA THR A 304 19.83 -23.21 -8.73
C THR A 304 19.29 -23.85 -7.46
N ASP A 305 17.97 -23.99 -7.32
CA ASP A 305 17.36 -24.60 -6.13
C ASP A 305 17.57 -26.12 -6.05
N LYS A 306 17.86 -26.78 -7.18
CA LYS A 306 18.15 -28.22 -7.23
C LYS A 306 19.59 -28.58 -6.88
N GLU A 307 20.50 -27.60 -6.79
CA GLU A 307 21.92 -27.79 -6.44
C GLU A 307 22.31 -27.14 -5.09
N GLY A 308 21.41 -27.16 -4.10
CA GLY A 308 21.78 -26.93 -2.69
C GLY A 308 22.65 -28.08 -2.13
N PRO A 309 23.56 -27.81 -1.16
CA PRO A 309 24.73 -28.64 -0.89
C PRO A 309 24.32 -30.07 -0.58
N GLN A 310 24.83 -31.03 -1.37
CA GLN A 310 24.88 -32.44 -0.96
C GLN A 310 25.40 -32.48 0.47
N LYS A 311 24.58 -33.05 1.36
CA LYS A 311 24.91 -33.32 2.76
C LYS A 311 26.36 -33.80 2.81
N SER A 312 27.23 -32.95 3.35
CA SER A 312 28.60 -33.34 3.66
C SER A 312 28.52 -34.61 4.48
N GLY A 313 29.19 -35.64 3.96
CA GLY A 313 29.25 -36.94 4.57
C GLY A 313 29.67 -36.83 6.03
N LYS A 314 29.07 -37.71 6.82
CA LYS A 314 29.48 -38.12 8.16
C LYS A 314 30.95 -37.80 8.45
N GLY A 315 31.15 -37.09 9.56
CA GLY A 315 32.46 -36.73 10.08
C GLY A 315 33.48 -37.87 10.01
N ARG A 316 34.65 -37.53 9.46
CA ARG A 316 35.91 -38.17 9.79
C ARG A 316 36.84 -37.09 10.35
N ASP A 317 37.51 -37.50 11.41
CA ASP A 317 38.35 -36.73 12.33
C ASP A 317 39.30 -35.71 11.69
N PRO A 318 39.52 -34.55 12.34
CA PRO A 318 40.59 -33.64 12.00
C PRO A 318 41.85 -34.05 12.77
N ARG A 319 42.70 -34.92 12.21
CA ARG A 319 44.08 -35.11 12.69
C ARG A 319 44.92 -35.90 11.68
N GLN A 320 45.71 -35.16 10.90
CA GLN A 320 47.17 -35.26 10.83
C GLN A 320 47.67 -34.63 9.53
N ARG A 321 48.28 -33.44 9.66
CA ARG A 321 49.18 -32.88 8.67
C ARG A 321 50.46 -33.72 8.69
N ALA A 322 50.81 -34.32 7.55
CA ALA A 322 52.19 -34.69 7.24
C ALA A 322 52.70 -33.75 6.14
N SER A 323 53.90 -33.22 6.38
CA SER A 323 54.54 -32.16 5.63
C SER A 323 55.36 -32.72 4.46
N LYS A 324 55.37 -31.95 3.35
CA LYS A 324 56.41 -31.85 2.30
C LYS A 324 56.73 -33.11 1.50
N ASP A 325 56.60 -33.01 0.19
CA ASP A 325 57.82 -32.81 -0.60
C ASP A 325 57.54 -32.03 -1.90
N VAL A 326 58.30 -30.95 -2.08
CA VAL A 326 58.37 -30.15 -3.30
C VAL A 326 59.69 -30.56 -3.92
N SER A 327 59.65 -31.39 -4.96
CA SER A 327 60.80 -31.64 -5.84
C SER A 327 60.45 -32.58 -6.99
N GLN A 328 60.63 -32.07 -8.20
CA GLN A 328 60.88 -32.82 -9.45
C GLN A 328 59.63 -33.52 -10.05
N GLN A 329 59.37 -33.57 -11.36
CA GLN A 329 60.31 -33.55 -12.48
C GLN A 329 59.55 -33.29 -13.80
N PHE A 330 59.99 -32.24 -14.52
CA PHE A 330 60.21 -32.12 -15.97
C PHE A 330 59.07 -32.16 -17.00
N CYS A 331 58.98 -31.04 -17.72
CA CYS A 331 58.63 -30.98 -19.15
C CYS A 331 59.74 -31.64 -20.01
N SER A 332 59.34 -32.47 -20.97
CA SER A 332 59.86 -32.65 -22.36
C SER A 332 59.22 -33.94 -22.89
N ARG A 333 58.68 -34.07 -24.10
CA ARG A 333 58.78 -33.37 -25.38
C ARG A 333 57.48 -33.58 -26.15
#